data_AF-A0A540K419-F1
#
_entry.id   AF-A0A540K419-F1
#
_cell.length_a   1.000
_cell.length_b   1.000
_cell.length_c   1.000
_cell.angle_alpha   90.00
_cell.angle_beta   90.00
_cell.angle_gamma   90.00
#
_symmetry.space_group_name_H-M   'P 1'
#
loop_
_entity.id
_entity.type
_entity.pdbx_description
1 polymer ?
#
loop_
_entity_poly.entity_id
_entity_poly.type
_entity_poly.pdbx_seq_one_letter_code
_entity_poly.pdbx_strand_id
1 'polypeptide(L)'
;MVHLKSVSLTSVFKKHAKYIIADMEEVISVFRSETMQLHTTRSWDFLGLTLSSSSTSPEGTPLQLAYGDDIIVGVFDTGIWPESDSFQEEPRMRPIPSTWKGGCARGEMFEPEKACNRKLIGARYYLKGFEEEYGPLNKSGNPEYRSARDFLGHGTHTASTAVGSIVKNNASFFGLAPGTARGGAPRARLAVYKVCWGKDYDGRCSEADILAAFDDALHDGVHMISASFGSKPPLLPLFISQASIGSFHAMQLGVSVVFSAGNEGPDPSQVSNVAPWGICVAASSVDRMFPTRIILDNKLFVMGESFITTPIKAKLADATTYFVNG
;
A
#
# COMPACT_ATOMS: atom_id res chain seq x y z
N MET A 1 6.77 -33.26 12.32
CA MET A 1 6.14 -32.16 11.55
C MET A 1 4.71 -32.02 12.06
N VAL A 2 4.40 -30.98 12.84
CA VAL A 2 3.04 -30.73 13.32
C VAL A 2 2.41 -29.71 12.38
N HIS A 3 1.46 -30.14 11.54
CA HIS A 3 0.63 -29.23 10.77
C HIS A 3 -0.48 -28.70 11.66
N LEU A 4 -0.40 -27.43 12.06
CA LEU A 4 -1.47 -26.75 12.78
C LEU A 4 -2.49 -26.23 11.74
N LYS A 5 -3.71 -26.77 11.72
CA LYS A 5 -4.82 -26.23 10.92
C LYS A 5 -5.90 -25.66 11.84
N SER A 6 -6.19 -24.37 11.68
CA SER A 6 -7.35 -23.70 12.28
C SER A 6 -8.50 -23.68 11.29
N VAL A 7 -9.70 -24.14 11.69
CA VAL A 7 -10.89 -24.18 10.83
C VAL A 7 -11.91 -23.14 11.30
N SER A 8 -12.25 -22.19 10.41
CA SER A 8 -13.34 -21.24 10.63
C SER A 8 -14.62 -21.76 9.97
N LEU A 9 -15.66 -22.03 10.79
CA LEU A 9 -16.95 -22.51 10.29
C LEU A 9 -17.87 -21.32 9.97
N THR A 10 -18.13 -21.10 8.68
CA THR A 10 -19.17 -20.17 8.21
C THR A 10 -20.57 -20.74 8.44
N SER A 11 -21.59 -19.88 8.47
CA SER A 11 -22.97 -20.13 8.92
C SER A 11 -23.77 -21.21 8.17
N VAL A 12 -23.16 -21.92 7.22
CA VAL A 12 -23.80 -22.94 6.36
C VAL A 12 -23.86 -24.31 7.05
N PHE A 13 -23.09 -24.54 8.11
CA PHE A 13 -23.10 -25.82 8.82
C PHE A 13 -24.21 -25.89 9.88
N LYS A 14 -25.17 -26.81 9.68
CA LYS A 14 -26.17 -27.19 10.70
C LYS A 14 -25.46 -27.56 12.01
N LYS A 15 -26.05 -27.23 13.16
CA LYS A 15 -25.55 -27.44 14.54
C LYS A 15 -24.81 -28.77 14.81
N HIS A 16 -25.09 -29.85 14.06
CA HIS A 16 -24.44 -31.15 14.19
C HIS A 16 -23.02 -31.24 13.61
N ALA A 17 -22.67 -30.45 12.59
CA ALA A 17 -21.35 -30.53 11.94
C ALA A 17 -20.21 -29.95 12.81
N LYS A 18 -20.54 -29.11 13.81
CA LYS A 18 -19.57 -28.57 14.77
C LYS A 18 -18.88 -29.67 15.58
N TYR A 19 -19.64 -30.68 16.02
CA TYR A 19 -19.11 -31.76 16.87
C TYR A 19 -18.23 -32.73 16.07
N ILE A 20 -18.58 -32.97 14.80
CA ILE A 20 -17.80 -33.86 13.91
C ILE A 20 -16.43 -33.26 13.57
N ILE A 21 -16.37 -31.94 13.38
CA ILE A 21 -15.13 -31.25 12.97
C ILE A 21 -14.23 -30.96 14.17
N ALA A 22 -14.80 -30.75 15.36
CA ALA A 22 -14.01 -30.54 16.58
C ALA A 22 -13.32 -31.82 17.11
N ASP A 23 -13.84 -33.01 16.77
CA ASP A 23 -13.29 -34.32 17.19
C ASP A 23 -12.23 -34.87 16.21
N MET A 24 -11.94 -34.18 15.11
CA MET A 24 -10.86 -34.59 14.19
C MET A 24 -9.51 -34.32 14.82
N GLU A 25 -8.61 -35.31 14.79
CA GLU A 25 -7.28 -35.25 15.42
C GLU A 25 -6.42 -34.08 14.90
N GLU A 26 -6.73 -33.55 13.71
CA GLU A 26 -6.02 -32.42 13.09
C GLU A 26 -6.61 -31.03 13.41
N VAL A 27 -7.71 -30.94 14.17
CA VAL A 27 -8.43 -29.67 14.46
C VAL A 27 -8.20 -29.23 15.90
N ILE A 28 -7.49 -28.11 16.05
CA ILE A 28 -7.00 -27.65 17.37
C ILE A 28 -8.00 -26.75 18.09
N SER A 29 -8.85 -26.05 17.33
CA SER A 29 -9.88 -25.18 17.89
C SER A 29 -10.97 -24.89 16.86
N VAL A 30 -12.19 -24.71 17.35
CA VAL A 30 -13.38 -24.37 16.54
C VAL A 30 -14.08 -23.17 17.17
N PHE A 31 -14.11 -22.05 16.46
CA PHE A 31 -14.75 -20.81 16.92
C PHE A 31 -16.04 -20.54 16.16
N ARG A 32 -16.98 -19.86 16.81
CA ARG A 32 -18.23 -19.42 16.18
C ARG A 32 -17.93 -18.20 15.30
N SER A 33 -18.34 -18.23 14.03
CA SER A 33 -18.30 -17.06 13.16
C SER A 33 -19.21 -15.95 13.71
N GLU A 34 -18.63 -14.76 13.94
CA GLU A 34 -19.32 -13.55 14.36
C GLU A 34 -19.50 -12.59 13.19
N THR A 35 -20.55 -11.76 13.27
CA THR A 35 -20.84 -10.73 12.26
C THR A 35 -20.05 -9.47 12.58
N MET A 36 -19.18 -9.05 11.67
CA MET A 36 -18.25 -7.94 11.86
C MET A 36 -18.35 -6.93 10.71
N GLN A 37 -18.04 -5.67 10.99
CA GLN A 37 -18.18 -4.54 10.06
C GLN A 37 -16.88 -4.31 9.24
N LEU A 38 -17.07 -3.86 7.99
CA LEU A 38 -16.07 -3.77 6.89
C LEU A 38 -15.21 -2.51 6.98
N HIS A 39 -13.97 -2.45 6.41
CA HIS A 39 -13.27 -1.19 6.03
C HIS A 39 -11.77 -1.24 5.38
N THR A 40 -11.16 -0.15 4.75
CA THR A 40 -9.67 0.28 4.68
C THR A 40 -9.44 1.52 5.54
N THR A 41 -10.45 2.36 5.54
CA THR A 41 -11.29 2.59 6.70
C THR A 41 -11.02 1.65 7.96
N ARG A 42 -10.43 0.41 7.85
CA ARG A 42 -10.40 -0.72 8.83
C ARG A 42 -9.00 -0.93 9.30
N SER A 43 -8.02 -0.87 8.40
CA SER A 43 -6.70 -1.44 8.65
C SER A 43 -6.11 -0.84 9.92
N TRP A 44 -6.24 0.48 10.09
CA TRP A 44 -5.82 1.18 11.30
C TRP A 44 -6.67 0.84 12.54
N ASP A 45 -7.97 0.62 12.41
CA ASP A 45 -8.84 0.19 13.52
C ASP A 45 -8.59 -1.27 13.92
N PHE A 46 -8.28 -2.14 12.96
CA PHE A 46 -7.88 -3.53 13.15
C PHE A 46 -6.54 -3.61 13.91
N LEU A 47 -5.65 -2.65 13.67
CA LEU A 47 -4.42 -2.46 14.46
C LEU A 47 -4.65 -1.75 15.81
N GLY A 48 -5.89 -1.42 16.17
CA GLY A 48 -6.24 -0.75 17.43
C GLY A 48 -5.98 0.76 17.46
N LEU A 49 -5.60 1.38 16.34
CA LEU A 49 -5.20 2.79 16.24
C LEU A 49 -6.38 3.73 15.92
N THR A 50 -7.52 3.59 16.59
CA THR A 50 -8.78 4.30 16.27
C THR A 50 -8.67 5.85 16.29
N LEU A 51 -9.47 6.53 15.46
CA LEU A 51 -9.61 8.00 15.51
C LEU A 51 -10.37 8.39 16.79
N SER A 52 -9.70 8.96 17.79
CA SER A 52 -10.40 9.53 18.94
C SER A 52 -11.18 10.79 18.52
N SER A 53 -12.51 10.70 18.48
CA SER A 53 -13.41 11.82 18.18
C SER A 53 -13.94 12.53 19.43
N SER A 54 -13.57 12.09 20.64
CA SER A 54 -14.06 12.64 21.90
C SER A 54 -12.93 12.99 22.86
N SER A 55 -12.30 14.15 22.66
CA SER A 55 -11.54 14.82 23.72
C SER A 55 -12.52 15.39 24.76
N THR A 56 -12.97 14.54 25.69
CA THR A 56 -13.62 14.99 26.95
C THR A 56 -13.05 14.32 28.20
N SER A 57 -11.99 13.51 28.07
CA SER A 57 -11.18 13.15 29.25
C SER A 57 -10.21 14.29 29.59
N PRO A 58 -10.18 14.77 30.84
CA PRO A 58 -9.20 15.76 31.31
C PRO A 58 -7.78 15.18 31.42
N GLU A 59 -7.63 13.86 31.24
CA GLU A 59 -6.35 13.20 31.07
C GLU A 59 -5.99 13.23 29.59
N GLY A 60 -4.93 13.97 29.28
CA GLY A 60 -4.47 14.26 27.93
C GLY A 60 -4.31 13.00 27.07
N THR A 61 -4.57 13.15 25.78
CA THR A 61 -4.23 12.20 24.71
C THR A 61 -2.99 11.38 25.06
N PRO A 62 -3.04 10.03 25.08
CA PRO A 62 -1.83 9.24 25.19
C PRO A 62 -0.83 9.70 24.13
N LEU A 63 0.36 10.09 24.58
CA LEU A 63 1.40 10.79 23.80
C LEU A 63 1.95 10.00 22.58
N GLN A 64 1.43 8.81 22.30
CA GLN A 64 1.98 7.87 21.31
C GLN A 64 1.60 8.15 19.84
N LEU A 65 0.67 9.08 19.55
CA LEU A 65 0.14 9.28 18.20
C LEU A 65 -0.19 10.75 17.92
N ALA A 66 0.81 11.64 17.83
CA ALA A 66 0.61 12.99 17.29
C ALA A 66 0.23 12.99 15.79
N TYR A 67 -0.37 11.90 15.28
CA TYR A 67 -0.73 11.65 13.89
C TYR A 67 0.42 11.89 12.89
N GLY A 68 1.67 11.90 13.37
CA GLY A 68 2.87 12.25 12.59
C GLY A 68 3.12 13.74 12.39
N ASP A 69 2.56 14.62 13.23
CA ASP A 69 2.78 16.08 13.17
C ASP A 69 4.28 16.41 13.00
N ASP A 70 4.58 17.21 11.97
CA ASP A 70 5.93 17.67 11.56
C ASP A 70 6.95 16.58 11.20
N ILE A 71 6.54 15.30 11.07
CA ILE A 71 7.31 14.24 10.40
C ILE A 71 7.15 14.36 8.88
N ILE A 72 8.21 14.04 8.14
CA ILE A 72 8.25 14.08 6.68
C ILE A 72 8.56 12.67 6.20
N VAL A 73 7.60 12.05 5.51
CA VAL A 73 7.74 10.71 4.94
C VAL A 73 8.04 10.84 3.44
N GLY A 74 9.20 10.35 3.03
CA GLY A 74 9.57 10.14 1.64
C GLY A 74 8.89 8.88 1.09
N VAL A 75 8.23 8.96 -0.06
CA VAL A 75 7.65 7.80 -0.74
C VAL A 75 8.35 7.60 -2.08
N PHE A 76 9.00 6.46 -2.25
CA PHE A 76 9.72 6.09 -3.47
C PHE A 76 8.87 5.08 -4.24
N ASP A 77 8.26 5.51 -5.34
CA ASP A 77 7.21 4.74 -6.01
C ASP A 77 6.96 5.27 -7.45
N THR A 78 5.76 5.03 -8.00
CA THR A 78 5.32 5.45 -9.35
C THR A 78 4.86 6.91 -9.46
N GLY A 79 5.01 7.68 -8.37
CA GLY A 79 4.64 9.10 -8.30
C GLY A 79 3.43 9.34 -7.39
N ILE A 80 2.73 10.44 -7.66
CA ILE A 80 1.54 10.85 -6.90
C ILE A 80 0.45 11.45 -7.79
N TRP A 81 -0.82 11.21 -7.45
CA TRP A 81 -1.95 11.96 -7.98
C TRP A 81 -2.34 13.08 -7.00
N PRO A 82 -1.80 14.31 -7.16
CA PRO A 82 -1.86 15.36 -6.14
C PRO A 82 -3.30 15.84 -5.87
N GLU A 83 -4.21 15.72 -6.83
CA GLU A 83 -5.61 16.15 -6.68
C GLU A 83 -6.46 15.19 -5.82
N SER A 84 -5.92 14.07 -5.35
CA SER A 84 -6.64 13.15 -4.46
C SER A 84 -6.99 13.81 -3.13
N ASP A 85 -8.21 13.57 -2.64
CA ASP A 85 -8.67 14.04 -1.32
C ASP A 85 -7.74 13.60 -0.18
N SER A 86 -6.99 12.50 -0.36
CA SER A 86 -6.02 12.01 0.61
C SER A 86 -4.78 12.91 0.75
N PHE A 87 -4.57 13.88 -0.14
CA PHE A 87 -3.42 14.78 -0.10
C PHE A 87 -3.82 16.25 0.03
N GLN A 88 -5.07 16.51 0.42
CA GLN A 88 -5.50 17.85 0.78
C GLN A 88 -4.86 18.29 2.11
N GLU A 89 -4.60 19.59 2.21
CA GLU A 89 -4.15 20.24 3.44
C GLU A 89 -5.29 20.25 4.46
N GLU A 90 -5.11 19.57 5.60
CA GLU A 90 -6.08 19.66 6.69
C GLU A 90 -6.04 21.06 7.33
N PRO A 91 -7.18 21.63 7.78
CA PRO A 91 -7.26 23.01 8.28
C PRO A 91 -6.32 23.41 9.43
N ARG A 92 -5.68 22.45 10.10
CA ARG A 92 -4.77 22.66 11.24
C ARG A 92 -3.33 22.28 10.94
N MET A 93 -2.99 22.01 9.68
CA MET A 93 -1.60 21.76 9.31
C MET A 93 -0.76 23.03 9.52
N ARG A 94 0.34 22.87 10.25
CA ARG A 94 1.32 23.94 10.48
C ARG A 94 2.01 24.35 9.17
N PRO A 95 2.69 25.50 9.11
CA PRO A 95 3.61 25.82 8.01
C PRO A 95 4.60 24.67 7.73
N ILE A 96 5.11 24.60 6.52
CA ILE A 96 6.16 23.63 6.16
C ILE A 96 7.38 23.91 7.05
N PRO A 97 7.99 22.88 7.68
CA PRO A 97 9.17 23.06 8.54
C PRO A 97 10.30 23.77 7.80
N SER A 98 10.96 24.75 8.43
CA SER A 98 12.07 25.49 7.82
C SER A 98 13.32 24.64 7.56
N THR A 99 13.38 23.46 8.15
CA THR A 99 14.44 22.46 7.92
C THR A 99 14.27 21.70 6.60
N TRP A 100 13.06 21.70 6.03
CA TRP A 100 12.78 21.08 4.73
C TRP A 100 13.47 21.84 3.60
N LYS A 101 14.27 21.13 2.81
CA LYS A 101 15.02 21.72 1.68
C LYS A 101 14.52 21.27 0.31
N GLY A 102 13.61 20.31 0.28
CA GLY A 102 13.02 19.82 -0.97
C GLY A 102 11.97 20.76 -1.54
N GLY A 103 11.41 20.33 -2.66
CA GLY A 103 10.37 21.09 -3.36
C GLY A 103 9.71 20.25 -4.44
N CYS A 104 8.88 20.91 -5.24
CA CYS A 104 8.13 20.25 -6.29
C CYS A 104 8.69 20.60 -7.66
N ALA A 105 9.15 19.57 -8.36
CA ALA A 105 9.67 19.68 -9.71
C ALA A 105 8.51 19.88 -10.70
N ARG A 106 8.62 20.90 -11.53
CA ARG A 106 7.70 21.13 -12.66
C ARG A 106 7.85 20.00 -13.67
N GLY A 107 6.74 19.58 -14.26
CA GLY A 107 6.74 18.59 -15.34
C GLY A 107 5.39 18.50 -16.05
N GLU A 108 5.25 17.51 -16.92
CA GLU A 108 4.01 17.27 -17.65
C GLU A 108 2.81 17.10 -16.72
N MET A 109 1.78 17.94 -16.92
CA MET A 109 0.57 17.97 -16.09
C MET A 109 0.86 18.11 -14.59
N PHE A 110 2.00 18.70 -14.21
CA PHE A 110 2.42 18.85 -12.82
C PHE A 110 3.00 20.25 -12.61
N GLU A 111 2.12 21.17 -12.22
CA GLU A 111 2.45 22.55 -11.90
C GLU A 111 2.72 22.65 -10.39
N PRO A 112 3.96 22.98 -9.95
CA PRO A 112 4.34 22.95 -8.53
C PRO A 112 3.40 23.74 -7.62
N GLU A 113 2.94 24.91 -8.07
CA GLU A 113 2.08 25.82 -7.30
C GLU A 113 0.66 25.29 -7.11
N LYS A 114 0.24 24.33 -7.94
CA LYS A 114 -1.08 23.68 -7.86
C LYS A 114 -1.01 22.31 -7.21
N ALA A 115 0.05 21.57 -7.50
CA ALA A 115 0.22 20.20 -7.03
C ALA A 115 0.63 20.14 -5.56
N CYS A 116 1.49 21.05 -5.12
CA CYS A 116 2.05 21.01 -3.77
C CYS A 116 1.39 22.00 -2.83
N ASN A 117 1.26 21.56 -1.58
CA ASN A 117 0.56 22.27 -0.51
C ASN A 117 1.27 21.93 0.82
N ARG A 118 0.63 22.17 1.97
CA ARG A 118 1.26 21.79 3.25
C ARG A 118 1.20 20.30 3.57
N LYS A 119 0.46 19.50 2.80
CA LYS A 119 0.43 18.04 2.91
C LYS A 119 1.48 17.38 2.02
N LEU A 120 1.41 17.60 0.70
CA LEU A 120 2.42 17.22 -0.28
C LEU A 120 3.41 18.37 -0.42
N ILE A 121 4.53 18.30 0.29
CA ILE A 121 5.52 19.39 0.40
C ILE A 121 6.67 19.25 -0.61
N GLY A 122 6.80 18.09 -1.24
CA GLY A 122 7.86 17.78 -2.20
C GLY A 122 7.42 16.71 -3.19
N ALA A 123 7.85 16.86 -4.44
CA ALA A 123 7.56 15.90 -5.50
C ALA A 123 8.63 16.00 -6.59
N ARG A 124 9.47 14.97 -6.72
CA ARG A 124 10.52 14.84 -7.74
C ARG A 124 10.31 13.57 -8.54
N TYR A 125 10.98 13.48 -9.69
CA TYR A 125 10.97 12.30 -10.54
C TYR A 125 12.33 12.06 -11.17
N TYR A 126 12.68 10.79 -11.35
CA TYR A 126 13.97 10.32 -11.83
C TYR A 126 13.70 9.35 -12.97
N LEU A 127 14.16 9.69 -14.17
CA LEU A 127 13.80 8.99 -15.40
C LEU A 127 15.03 8.56 -16.22
N LYS A 128 16.21 9.07 -15.89
CA LYS A 128 17.40 8.91 -16.73
C LYS A 128 17.85 7.44 -16.75
N GLY A 129 17.85 6.79 -15.59
CA GLY A 129 18.21 5.38 -15.49
C GLY A 129 17.22 4.49 -16.25
N PHE A 130 15.92 4.75 -16.08
CA PHE A 130 14.88 4.04 -16.81
C PHE A 130 15.03 4.20 -18.33
N GLU A 131 15.27 5.40 -18.85
CA GLU A 131 15.37 5.61 -20.31
C GLU A 131 16.64 5.01 -20.92
N GLU A 132 17.72 4.93 -20.15
CA GLU A 132 18.94 4.24 -20.58
C GLU A 132 18.71 2.73 -20.70
N GLU A 133 17.96 2.14 -19.77
CA GLU A 133 17.75 0.69 -19.70
C GLU A 133 16.61 0.19 -20.60
N TYR A 134 15.51 0.96 -20.67
CA TYR A 134 14.26 0.55 -21.33
C TYR A 134 13.92 1.37 -22.58
N GLY A 135 14.73 2.39 -22.89
CA GLY A 135 14.44 3.36 -23.95
C GLY A 135 13.45 4.45 -23.52
N PRO A 136 13.10 5.37 -24.43
CA PRO A 136 12.25 6.52 -24.09
C PRO A 136 10.86 6.07 -23.65
N LEU A 137 10.23 6.83 -22.75
CA LEU A 137 8.86 6.56 -22.30
C LEU A 137 7.90 6.39 -23.48
N ASN A 138 7.25 5.23 -23.55
CA ASN A 138 6.27 4.92 -24.58
C ASN A 138 4.92 5.60 -24.27
N LYS A 139 4.65 6.71 -24.96
CA LYS A 139 3.41 7.48 -24.83
C LYS A 139 2.26 7.01 -25.73
N SER A 140 2.53 6.05 -26.63
CA SER A 140 1.55 5.59 -27.61
C SER A 140 0.59 4.55 -27.05
N GLY A 141 0.99 3.82 -25.99
CA GLY A 141 0.18 2.80 -25.31
C GLY A 141 -0.16 3.12 -23.85
N ASN A 142 0.69 3.89 -23.16
CA ASN A 142 0.51 4.31 -21.77
C ASN A 142 0.59 5.84 -21.68
N PRO A 143 -0.43 6.56 -21.16
CA PRO A 143 -0.36 8.01 -20.94
C PRO A 143 0.49 8.36 -19.70
N GLU A 144 1.75 7.93 -19.72
CA GLU A 144 2.73 8.24 -18.69
C GLU A 144 3.14 9.73 -18.77
N TYR A 145 3.47 10.32 -17.61
CA TYR A 145 3.79 11.74 -17.48
C TYR A 145 5.25 11.94 -17.13
N ARG A 146 6.01 12.74 -17.91
CA ARG A 146 7.35 13.21 -17.54
C ARG A 146 7.27 14.24 -16.40
N SER A 147 6.83 13.77 -15.25
CA SER A 147 6.67 14.51 -14.00
C SER A 147 6.52 13.53 -12.84
N ALA A 148 6.33 14.05 -11.63
CA ALA A 148 5.98 13.24 -10.47
C ALA A 148 4.52 12.73 -10.48
N ARG A 149 3.73 13.02 -11.53
CA ARG A 149 2.35 12.54 -11.63
C ARG A 149 2.30 11.01 -11.79
N ASP A 150 1.43 10.39 -11.02
CA ASP A 150 1.22 8.94 -11.04
C ASP A 150 0.23 8.54 -12.14
N PHE A 151 0.69 7.74 -13.09
CA PHE A 151 -0.17 7.10 -14.08
C PHE A 151 -0.63 5.71 -13.62
N LEU A 152 0.25 4.93 -12.97
CA LEU A 152 -0.04 3.55 -12.57
C LEU A 152 -0.96 3.46 -11.34
N GLY A 153 -0.92 4.44 -10.45
CA GLY A 153 -1.73 4.52 -9.23
C GLY A 153 -1.10 3.86 -7.99
N HIS A 154 -0.03 3.09 -8.16
CA HIS A 154 0.62 2.36 -7.06
C HIS A 154 1.18 3.33 -6.01
N GLY A 155 1.94 4.35 -6.43
CA GLY A 155 2.49 5.38 -5.53
C GLY A 155 1.43 6.20 -4.81
N THR A 156 0.33 6.51 -5.48
CA THR A 156 -0.83 7.17 -4.87
C THR A 156 -1.46 6.31 -3.79
N HIS A 157 -1.61 5.01 -4.04
CA HIS A 157 -2.17 4.06 -3.09
C HIS A 157 -1.25 3.85 -1.87
N THR A 158 0.05 3.68 -2.07
CA THR A 158 1.03 3.49 -0.99
C THR A 158 1.18 4.76 -0.15
N ALA A 159 1.28 5.93 -0.78
CA ALA A 159 1.38 7.22 -0.08
C ALA A 159 0.13 7.52 0.77
N SER A 160 -1.07 7.29 0.22
CA SER A 160 -2.32 7.49 0.98
C SER A 160 -2.49 6.49 2.12
N THR A 161 -1.98 5.26 1.97
CA THR A 161 -1.95 4.27 3.05
C THR A 161 -1.01 4.69 4.18
N ALA A 162 0.20 5.17 3.86
CA ALA A 162 1.17 5.58 4.87
C ALA A 162 0.74 6.87 5.59
N VAL A 163 0.40 7.89 4.82
CA VAL A 163 0.23 9.26 5.33
C VAL A 163 -0.98 9.97 4.71
N GLY A 164 -2.00 9.32 4.17
CA GLY A 164 -3.18 10.02 3.66
C GLY A 164 -3.89 10.87 4.73
N SER A 165 -4.30 12.09 4.38
CA SER A 165 -5.20 12.94 5.15
C SER A 165 -6.55 12.23 5.38
N ILE A 166 -7.33 12.70 6.36
CA ILE A 166 -8.61 12.09 6.71
C ILE A 166 -9.69 12.45 5.68
N VAL A 167 -10.12 11.48 4.87
CA VAL A 167 -11.22 11.60 3.90
C VAL A 167 -12.50 11.05 4.52
N LYS A 168 -13.32 11.93 5.09
CA LYS A 168 -14.52 11.53 5.85
C LYS A 168 -15.66 11.04 4.97
N ASN A 169 -16.21 9.87 5.29
CA ASN A 169 -17.49 9.32 4.82
C ASN A 169 -17.74 9.31 3.30
N ASN A 170 -16.71 9.50 2.47
CA ASN A 170 -16.83 9.56 1.01
C ASN A 170 -15.89 8.57 0.30
N ALA A 171 -15.09 7.81 1.06
CA ALA A 171 -14.17 6.85 0.47
C ALA A 171 -14.88 5.50 0.27
N SER A 172 -14.91 5.02 -0.96
CA SER A 172 -15.33 3.66 -1.32
C SER A 172 -14.74 3.28 -2.67
N PHE A 173 -14.64 1.99 -2.95
CA PHE A 173 -14.37 1.48 -4.29
C PHE A 173 -15.70 1.08 -4.94
N PHE A 174 -16.32 2.00 -5.70
CA PHE A 174 -17.64 1.79 -6.30
C PHE A 174 -18.71 1.31 -5.29
N GLY A 175 -18.70 1.88 -4.08
CA GLY A 175 -19.59 1.48 -2.98
C GLY A 175 -19.08 0.32 -2.12
N LEU A 176 -18.02 -0.39 -2.53
CA LEU A 176 -17.34 -1.37 -1.68
C LEU A 176 -16.46 -0.65 -0.65
N ALA A 177 -16.42 -1.22 0.56
CA ALA A 177 -15.65 -0.69 1.68
C ALA A 177 -15.89 0.81 2.00
N PRO A 178 -17.15 1.24 2.13
CA PRO A 178 -17.45 2.64 2.46
C PRO A 178 -16.88 3.02 3.82
N GLY A 179 -16.48 4.28 4.00
CA GLY A 179 -16.14 4.85 5.30
C GLY A 179 -15.17 6.02 5.23
N THR A 180 -14.39 6.20 6.30
CA THR A 180 -13.38 7.27 6.41
C THR A 180 -11.98 6.74 6.10
N ALA A 181 -11.40 7.12 4.97
CA ALA A 181 -10.04 6.72 4.61
C ALA A 181 -9.01 7.64 5.26
N ARG A 182 -7.86 7.09 5.68
CA ARG A 182 -6.72 7.83 6.22
C ARG A 182 -5.45 6.98 6.18
N GLY A 183 -4.31 7.65 6.28
CA GLY A 183 -3.03 7.00 6.53
C GLY A 183 -2.80 6.64 7.99
N GLY A 184 -1.69 5.96 8.27
CA GLY A 184 -1.25 5.64 9.63
C GLY A 184 -0.79 6.88 10.38
N ALA A 185 -0.19 7.83 9.66
CA ALA A 185 0.16 9.15 10.14
C ALA A 185 -0.52 10.26 9.30
N PRO A 186 -1.82 10.53 9.52
CA PRO A 186 -2.59 11.48 8.71
C PRO A 186 -2.06 12.92 8.68
N ARG A 187 -1.29 13.33 9.69
CA ARG A 187 -0.69 14.67 9.79
C ARG A 187 0.77 14.76 9.39
N ALA A 188 1.41 13.63 9.08
CA ALA A 188 2.74 13.64 8.47
C ALA A 188 2.73 14.36 7.12
N ARG A 189 3.83 15.01 6.79
CA ARG A 189 4.09 15.58 5.47
C ARG A 189 4.53 14.48 4.52
N LEU A 190 4.19 14.65 3.25
CA LEU A 190 4.54 13.73 2.17
C LEU A 190 5.55 14.41 1.24
N ALA A 191 6.64 13.69 0.94
CA ALA A 191 7.57 14.01 -0.13
C ALA A 191 7.64 12.82 -1.09
N VAL A 192 7.38 13.01 -2.37
CA VAL A 192 7.31 11.93 -3.36
C VAL A 192 8.55 11.95 -4.25
N TYR A 193 9.15 10.79 -4.44
CA TYR A 193 10.29 10.56 -5.32
C TYR A 193 9.90 9.48 -6.32
N LYS A 194 9.45 9.89 -7.50
CA LYS A 194 9.04 8.95 -8.56
C LYS A 194 10.28 8.32 -9.19
N VAL A 195 10.51 7.06 -8.86
CA VAL A 195 11.64 6.25 -9.36
C VAL A 195 11.18 5.08 -10.21
N CYS A 196 9.88 4.80 -10.22
CA CYS A 196 9.26 3.71 -10.96
C CYS A 196 8.38 4.25 -12.10
N TRP A 197 8.44 3.61 -13.25
CA TRP A 197 7.75 4.03 -14.48
C TRP A 197 7.01 2.86 -15.12
N GLY A 198 5.87 3.17 -15.75
CA GLY A 198 5.05 2.16 -16.42
C GLY A 198 5.71 1.57 -17.65
N LYS A 199 5.93 0.25 -17.64
CA LYS A 199 6.36 -0.54 -18.79
C LYS A 199 5.60 -1.86 -18.81
N ASP A 200 4.93 -2.16 -19.92
CA ASP A 200 4.17 -3.41 -20.13
C ASP A 200 3.14 -3.69 -19.01
N TYR A 201 2.44 -2.64 -18.58
CA TYR A 201 1.46 -2.65 -17.49
C TYR A 201 2.02 -2.94 -16.09
N ASP A 202 3.35 -2.87 -15.92
CA ASP A 202 4.05 -3.05 -14.66
C ASP A 202 4.92 -1.83 -14.32
N GLY A 203 5.25 -1.66 -13.04
CA GLY A 203 6.16 -0.62 -12.56
C GLY A 203 7.61 -1.09 -12.63
N ARG A 204 8.47 -0.39 -13.37
CA ARG A 204 9.91 -0.67 -13.43
C ARG A 204 10.68 0.48 -12.80
N CYS A 205 11.58 0.16 -11.89
CA CYS A 205 12.39 1.13 -11.16
C CYS A 205 13.86 0.86 -11.48
N SER A 206 14.56 1.81 -12.08
CA SER A 206 15.99 1.65 -12.35
C SER A 206 16.78 1.89 -11.08
N GLU A 207 17.77 1.05 -10.81
CA GLU A 207 18.63 1.17 -9.62
C GLU A 207 19.39 2.52 -9.57
N ALA A 208 19.74 3.09 -10.72
CA ALA A 208 20.38 4.41 -10.80
C ALA A 208 19.43 5.54 -10.36
N ASP A 209 18.17 5.46 -10.77
CA ASP A 209 17.13 6.43 -10.39
C ASP A 209 16.77 6.28 -8.89
N ILE A 210 16.76 5.05 -8.37
CA ILE A 210 16.60 4.78 -6.93
C ILE A 210 17.72 5.44 -6.11
N LEU A 211 18.97 5.28 -6.52
CA LEU A 211 20.11 5.86 -5.80
C LEU A 211 20.07 7.39 -5.80
N ALA A 212 19.73 7.99 -6.95
CA ALA A 212 19.58 9.44 -7.07
C ALA A 212 18.46 9.97 -6.17
N ALA A 213 17.34 9.24 -6.05
CA ALA A 213 16.27 9.61 -5.14
C ALA A 213 16.69 9.52 -3.67
N PHE A 214 17.49 8.53 -3.28
CA PHE A 214 18.03 8.45 -1.92
C PHE A 214 18.89 9.67 -1.59
N ASP A 215 19.81 10.07 -2.49
CA ASP A 215 20.67 11.23 -2.30
C ASP A 215 19.85 12.52 -2.07
N ASP A 216 18.90 12.79 -2.97
CA ASP A 216 18.01 13.94 -2.87
C ASP A 216 17.11 13.88 -1.62
N ALA A 217 16.54 12.72 -1.27
CA ALA A 217 15.64 12.60 -0.13
C ALA A 217 16.35 12.86 1.20
N LEU A 218 17.57 12.34 1.35
CA LEU A 218 18.40 12.55 2.53
C LEU A 218 18.88 14.00 2.62
N HIS A 219 19.24 14.61 1.49
CA HIS A 219 19.57 16.03 1.43
C HIS A 219 18.38 16.93 1.76
N ASP A 220 17.20 16.61 1.21
CA ASP A 220 15.95 17.37 1.38
C ASP A 220 15.45 17.35 2.84
N GLY A 221 15.86 16.33 3.62
CA GLY A 221 15.59 16.22 5.05
C GLY A 221 14.36 15.38 5.39
N VAL A 222 14.11 14.29 4.66
CA VAL A 222 13.07 13.31 5.04
C VAL A 222 13.43 12.62 6.35
N HIS A 223 12.41 12.24 7.13
CA HIS A 223 12.60 11.57 8.43
C HIS A 223 12.43 10.04 8.32
N MET A 224 11.68 9.58 7.33
CA MET A 224 11.44 8.17 7.04
C MET A 224 11.21 7.99 5.54
N ILE A 225 11.60 6.85 4.99
CA ILE A 225 11.34 6.48 3.59
C ILE A 225 10.48 5.23 3.55
N SER A 226 9.41 5.25 2.75
CA SER A 226 8.59 4.11 2.39
C SER A 226 8.87 3.76 0.93
N ALA A 227 9.32 2.53 0.67
CA ALA A 227 9.72 2.07 -0.64
C ALA A 227 9.05 0.72 -0.95
N SER A 228 8.07 0.75 -1.84
CA SER A 228 7.26 -0.42 -2.20
C SER A 228 7.68 -1.01 -3.54
N PHE A 229 8.96 -1.34 -3.65
CA PHE A 229 9.56 -2.04 -4.77
C PHE A 229 10.59 -3.05 -4.25
N GLY A 230 11.04 -3.95 -5.12
CA GLY A 230 12.12 -4.87 -4.80
C GLY A 230 12.45 -5.73 -6.00
N SER A 231 13.66 -6.27 -6.02
CA SER A 231 14.10 -7.20 -7.05
C SER A 231 13.55 -8.60 -6.77
N LYS A 232 13.21 -9.32 -7.84
CA LYS A 232 12.84 -10.73 -7.74
C LYS A 232 14.06 -11.57 -7.33
N PRO A 233 13.90 -12.59 -6.47
CA PRO A 233 14.95 -13.55 -6.17
C PRO A 233 15.51 -14.21 -7.44
N PRO A 234 16.79 -14.64 -7.45
CA PRO A 234 17.71 -14.69 -6.31
C PRO A 234 18.23 -13.31 -5.87
N LEU A 235 18.54 -13.18 -4.59
CA LEU A 235 19.05 -11.94 -4.01
C LEU A 235 20.44 -11.60 -4.54
N LEU A 236 20.64 -10.32 -4.84
CA LEU A 236 21.97 -9.78 -5.11
C LEU A 236 22.74 -9.56 -3.80
N PRO A 237 24.08 -9.58 -3.83
CA PRO A 237 24.90 -9.14 -2.71
C PRO A 237 24.54 -7.72 -2.24
N LEU A 238 24.54 -7.49 -0.93
CA LEU A 238 24.08 -6.23 -0.30
C LEU A 238 24.74 -4.97 -0.86
N PHE A 239 26.04 -5.03 -1.19
CA PHE A 239 26.81 -3.88 -1.67
C PHE A 239 26.74 -3.66 -3.18
N ILE A 240 25.83 -4.37 -3.87
CA ILE A 240 25.58 -4.17 -5.31
C ILE A 240 24.19 -3.59 -5.54
N SER A 241 23.22 -3.87 -4.66
CA SER A 241 21.88 -3.28 -4.72
C SER A 241 21.91 -1.81 -4.28
N GLN A 242 21.46 -0.91 -5.14
CA GLN A 242 21.44 0.52 -4.86
C GLN A 242 20.36 0.88 -3.85
N ALA A 243 19.26 0.12 -3.79
CA ALA A 243 18.30 0.20 -2.67
C ALA A 243 18.95 -0.15 -1.31
N SER A 244 19.83 -1.16 -1.27
CA SER A 244 20.57 -1.53 -0.05
C SER A 244 21.62 -0.48 0.32
N ILE A 245 22.36 0.05 -0.65
CA ILE A 245 23.34 1.12 -0.43
C ILE A 245 22.66 2.42 0.04
N GLY A 246 21.61 2.86 -0.65
CA GLY A 246 20.87 4.07 -0.31
C GLY A 246 20.23 3.99 1.08
N SER A 247 19.65 2.85 1.43
CA SER A 247 19.11 2.63 2.77
C SER A 247 20.18 2.52 3.87
N PHE A 248 21.39 2.06 3.54
CA PHE A 248 22.51 2.10 4.49
C PHE A 248 22.90 3.53 4.83
N HIS A 249 23.00 4.42 3.84
CA HIS A 249 23.26 5.84 4.06
C HIS A 249 22.12 6.53 4.81
N ALA A 250 20.86 6.16 4.50
CA ALA A 250 19.71 6.65 5.24
C ALA A 250 19.81 6.30 6.74
N MET A 251 20.14 5.04 7.07
CA MET A 251 20.36 4.61 8.45
C MET A 251 21.49 5.41 9.14
N GLN A 252 22.61 5.66 8.44
CA GLN A 252 23.71 6.45 9.00
C GLN A 252 23.30 7.89 9.36
N LEU A 253 22.29 8.45 8.67
CA LEU A 253 21.72 9.76 8.93
C LEU A 253 20.49 9.73 9.86
N GLY A 254 20.17 8.56 10.43
CA GLY A 254 19.02 8.38 11.33
C GLY A 254 17.66 8.33 10.62
N VAL A 255 17.64 8.10 9.31
CA VAL A 255 16.43 7.94 8.50
C VAL A 255 16.11 6.46 8.33
N SER A 256 14.96 6.02 8.86
CA SER A 256 14.50 4.63 8.70
C SER A 256 13.91 4.41 7.31
N VAL A 257 14.17 3.24 6.73
CA VAL A 257 13.61 2.84 5.43
C VAL A 257 12.76 1.58 5.59
N VAL A 258 11.52 1.65 5.12
CA VAL A 258 10.55 0.56 5.15
C VAL A 258 10.39 0.02 3.73
N PHE A 259 10.62 -1.29 3.58
CA PHE A 259 10.54 -2.01 2.32
C PHE A 259 9.49 -3.12 2.36
N SER A 260 8.88 -3.41 1.22
CA SER A 260 8.09 -4.64 1.03
C SER A 260 8.99 -5.87 0.93
N ALA A 261 8.52 -7.02 1.42
CA ALA A 261 9.22 -8.31 1.36
C ALA A 261 9.13 -9.02 -0.01
N GLY A 262 8.39 -8.47 -0.97
CA GLY A 262 8.13 -9.09 -2.27
C GLY A 262 6.92 -10.03 -2.29
N ASN A 263 6.48 -10.37 -3.51
CA ASN A 263 5.24 -11.13 -3.77
C ASN A 263 5.49 -12.48 -4.48
N GLU A 264 6.74 -12.96 -4.51
CA GLU A 264 7.13 -14.20 -5.21
C GLU A 264 6.95 -15.47 -4.37
N GLY A 265 6.29 -15.37 -3.20
CA GLY A 265 5.93 -16.52 -2.37
C GLY A 265 4.92 -17.47 -3.05
N PRO A 266 4.57 -18.59 -2.41
CA PRO A 266 4.83 -18.93 -1.01
C PRO A 266 6.08 -19.80 -0.77
N ASP A 267 6.85 -20.12 -1.82
CA ASP A 267 8.00 -21.01 -1.68
C ASP A 267 9.09 -20.41 -0.77
N PRO A 268 9.92 -21.26 -0.12
CA PRO A 268 11.05 -20.78 0.66
C PRO A 268 12.02 -19.94 -0.17
N SER A 269 12.72 -19.01 0.50
CA SER A 269 13.76 -18.15 -0.09
C SER A 269 13.26 -17.17 -1.16
N GLN A 270 11.97 -16.79 -1.10
CA GLN A 270 11.37 -15.82 -2.04
C GLN A 270 11.32 -14.36 -1.54
N VAL A 271 11.85 -14.10 -0.34
CA VAL A 271 11.86 -12.75 0.27
C VAL A 271 12.88 -11.82 -0.40
N SER A 272 12.52 -10.56 -0.59
CA SER A 272 13.38 -9.47 -1.07
C SER A 272 13.65 -8.42 0.02
N ASN A 273 14.53 -7.45 -0.28
CA ASN A 273 14.87 -6.32 0.62
C ASN A 273 15.29 -6.73 2.04
N VAL A 274 16.17 -7.73 2.16
CA VAL A 274 16.60 -8.33 3.44
C VAL A 274 17.78 -7.62 4.11
N ALA A 275 18.12 -6.41 3.67
CA ALA A 275 19.24 -5.65 4.23
C ALA A 275 18.97 -5.40 5.73
N PRO A 276 19.91 -5.72 6.66
CA PRO A 276 19.66 -5.65 8.10
C PRO A 276 19.31 -4.26 8.64
N TRP A 277 19.61 -3.21 7.89
CA TRP A 277 19.33 -1.81 8.23
C TRP A 277 17.99 -1.30 7.68
N GLY A 278 17.28 -2.10 6.88
CA GLY A 278 15.93 -1.82 6.39
C GLY A 278 14.88 -2.59 7.18
N ILE A 279 13.67 -2.04 7.24
CA ILE A 279 12.50 -2.73 7.80
C ILE A 279 11.82 -3.48 6.65
N CYS A 280 11.99 -4.80 6.58
CA CYS A 280 11.36 -5.66 5.59
C CYS A 280 9.97 -6.12 6.08
N VAL A 281 8.92 -5.81 5.34
CA VAL A 281 7.52 -6.00 5.75
C VAL A 281 6.82 -7.04 4.88
N ALA A 282 6.33 -8.12 5.52
CA ALA A 282 5.46 -9.11 4.90
C ALA A 282 3.99 -8.66 4.88
N ALA A 283 3.17 -9.27 4.01
CA ALA A 283 1.74 -9.01 3.94
C ALA A 283 0.95 -10.08 4.71
N SER A 284 -0.14 -9.66 5.35
CA SER A 284 -1.12 -10.55 6.00
C SER A 284 -2.54 -10.08 5.70
N SER A 285 -3.51 -10.98 5.87
CA SER A 285 -4.92 -10.64 5.70
C SER A 285 -5.44 -9.84 6.90
N VAL A 286 -6.49 -9.06 6.65
CA VAL A 286 -7.30 -8.41 7.68
C VAL A 286 -8.64 -9.14 7.82
N ASP A 287 -9.43 -8.75 8.80
CA ASP A 287 -10.76 -9.32 9.06
C ASP A 287 -11.85 -8.99 8.02
N ARG A 288 -11.56 -8.07 7.08
CA ARG A 288 -12.48 -7.72 5.99
C ARG A 288 -12.36 -8.69 4.81
N MET A 289 -13.52 -9.20 4.36
CA MET A 289 -13.70 -9.95 3.13
C MET A 289 -14.68 -9.23 2.18
N PHE A 290 -14.63 -9.56 0.88
CA PHE A 290 -15.58 -9.06 -0.13
C PHE A 290 -16.39 -10.21 -0.74
N PRO A 291 -17.35 -10.76 0.03
CA PRO A 291 -18.11 -11.93 -0.40
C PRO A 291 -19.02 -11.59 -1.58
N THR A 292 -18.96 -12.42 -2.62
CA THR A 292 -19.78 -12.30 -3.83
C THR A 292 -20.66 -13.52 -3.99
N ARG A 293 -21.97 -13.32 -4.08
CA ARG A 293 -22.92 -14.40 -4.25
C ARG A 293 -23.04 -14.79 -5.72
N ILE A 294 -22.64 -16.01 -6.05
CA ILE A 294 -22.75 -16.60 -7.38
C ILE A 294 -24.02 -17.47 -7.39
N ILE A 295 -25.00 -17.12 -8.23
CA ILE A 295 -26.27 -17.84 -8.34
C ILE A 295 -26.19 -18.72 -9.59
N LEU A 296 -26.19 -20.04 -9.39
CA LEU A 296 -26.08 -21.02 -10.48
C LEU A 296 -27.47 -21.35 -11.05
N ASP A 297 -28.46 -21.48 -10.16
CA ASP A 297 -29.88 -21.64 -10.44
C ASP A 297 -30.68 -20.93 -9.34
N ASN A 298 -31.98 -20.63 -9.56
CA ASN A 298 -32.82 -19.89 -8.60
C ASN A 298 -32.89 -20.46 -7.16
N LYS A 299 -32.32 -21.64 -6.91
CA LYS A 299 -32.26 -22.31 -5.60
C LYS A 299 -30.84 -22.64 -5.12
N LEU A 300 -29.82 -22.53 -5.98
CA LEU A 300 -28.44 -22.90 -5.67
C LEU A 300 -27.52 -21.68 -5.81
N PHE A 301 -26.78 -21.37 -4.75
CA PHE A 301 -25.77 -20.32 -4.77
C PHE A 301 -24.51 -20.77 -4.05
N VAL A 302 -23.38 -20.21 -4.47
CA VAL A 302 -22.06 -20.35 -3.83
C VAL A 302 -21.57 -18.96 -3.44
N MET A 303 -20.86 -18.87 -2.32
CA MET A 303 -20.18 -17.63 -1.92
C MET A 303 -18.74 -17.68 -2.44
N GLY A 304 -18.41 -16.79 -3.36
CA GLY A 304 -17.04 -16.50 -3.77
C GLY A 304 -16.54 -15.19 -3.16
N GLU A 305 -15.40 -14.72 -3.64
CA GLU A 305 -14.84 -13.41 -3.30
C GLU A 305 -14.53 -12.64 -4.58
N SER A 306 -14.94 -11.38 -4.64
CA SER A 306 -14.66 -10.51 -5.78
C SER A 306 -14.91 -9.05 -5.44
N PHE A 307 -14.43 -8.15 -6.30
CA PHE A 307 -14.75 -6.72 -6.26
C PHE A 307 -15.84 -6.33 -7.26
N ILE A 308 -16.73 -7.26 -7.62
CA ILE A 308 -17.84 -6.99 -8.54
C ILE A 308 -18.85 -6.05 -7.89
N THR A 309 -19.10 -4.92 -8.53
CA THR A 309 -20.07 -3.91 -8.07
C THR A 309 -21.34 -3.87 -8.92
N THR A 310 -21.34 -4.55 -10.07
CA THR A 310 -22.47 -4.64 -10.98
C THR A 310 -22.88 -6.10 -11.20
N PRO A 311 -24.17 -6.45 -11.20
CA PRO A 311 -24.60 -7.83 -11.43
C PRO A 311 -24.16 -8.33 -12.82
N ILE A 312 -23.42 -9.44 -12.83
CA ILE A 312 -22.98 -10.12 -14.06
C ILE A 312 -23.86 -11.33 -14.30
N LYS A 313 -24.40 -11.47 -15.51
CA LYS A 313 -25.03 -12.70 -15.99
C LYS A 313 -24.13 -13.34 -17.03
N ALA A 314 -23.62 -14.54 -16.73
CA ALA A 314 -22.78 -15.31 -17.63
C ALA A 314 -23.29 -16.76 -17.70
N LYS A 315 -22.99 -17.44 -18.81
CA LYS A 315 -23.16 -18.90 -18.89
C LYS A 315 -21.92 -19.55 -18.29
N LEU A 316 -22.12 -20.57 -17.46
CA LEU A 316 -21.01 -21.39 -16.99
C LEU A 316 -20.37 -22.06 -18.20
N ALA A 317 -19.05 -21.97 -18.28
CA ALA A 317 -18.26 -22.63 -19.30
C ALA A 317 -17.66 -23.90 -18.70
N ASP A 318 -17.50 -24.93 -19.52
CA ASP A 318 -16.76 -26.13 -19.12
C ASP A 318 -15.28 -25.75 -19.00
N ALA A 319 -14.70 -25.91 -17.80
CA ALA A 319 -13.31 -25.55 -17.57
C ALA A 319 -12.35 -26.33 -18.49
N THR A 320 -12.72 -27.55 -18.90
CA THR A 320 -11.90 -28.40 -19.78
C THR A 320 -11.74 -27.83 -21.19
N THR A 321 -12.62 -26.92 -21.63
CA THR A 321 -12.50 -26.28 -22.94
C THR A 321 -11.58 -25.06 -22.94
N TYR A 322 -11.17 -24.56 -21.76
CA TYR A 322 -10.37 -23.34 -21.62
C TYR A 322 -8.99 -23.58 -20.98
N PHE A 323 -8.87 -24.56 -20.09
CA PHE A 323 -7.60 -24.89 -19.44
C PHE A 323 -7.07 -26.20 -19.99
N VAL A 324 -6.13 -26.10 -20.94
CA VAL A 324 -5.37 -27.26 -21.42
C VAL A 324 -4.19 -27.44 -20.47
N ASN A 325 -4.19 -28.56 -19.72
CA ASN A 325 -3.12 -29.07 -18.84
C ASN A 325 -3.13 -28.72 -17.34
N GLY A 326 -4.21 -28.15 -16.79
CA GLY A 326 -4.37 -28.00 -15.33
C GLY A 326 -3.48 -26.94 -14.73
#